data_AF-A0A520QSG2-F1
#
_entry.id   AF-A0A520QSG2-F1
#
_cell.length_a   1.000
_cell.length_b   1.000
_cell.length_c   1.000
_cell.angle_alpha   90.00
_cell.angle_beta   90.00
_cell.angle_gamma   90.00
#
_symmetry.space_group_name_H-M   'P 1'
#
loop_
_entity.id
_entity.type
_entity.pdbx_description
1 polymer ?
#
loop_
_entity_poly.entity_id
_entity_poly.type
_entity_poly.pdbx_seq_one_letter_code
_entity_poly.pdbx_strand_id
1 'polypeptide(L)'
;MNTIDRRQFIRNLGVSSTSLPFLLGLPSLGLAKTAPSRKRLVVMFSPNGTIPKNFWPESTGSNFELKKIMEPLAPFRNRMLVLNGLNNKVRGDGDSHMRGMSCLLTGIELFPGNIQGGSDTPAGWAKGISIDQEIKNFFQSQDATRTRFGSLEFGVGVSDRADPWTRMSYAGPNQPVAPTDDPYQMYKKLYGQIRDRDSLLNILDIVRDDLKRVSKKISTEDKLLLKEHADFVRQMEQEFTQTDNKALIGNPPKFEAGITNRNDNVPRLSRMQIDLMVNSFVNDFARVGTLQYTKSVGQARMNWLNINDGHHGLSHESDKNDDAVDKLTRINKWFAGELAYLTKRLAETPEPGANGSLLDNTTIVWTNELGKGNSHTLNNIPFVLIGNGMGFRMGRSLNLKGTAHNRLMISMAHAMGHNIKYFGNKKLSQGGPIDLS
;
A
#
# COMPACT_ATOMS: atom_id res chain seq x y z
N MET A 1 0.33 -16.16 31.37
CA MET A 1 0.52 -17.62 31.22
C MET A 1 1.97 -17.93 31.55
N ASN A 2 2.18 -18.74 32.59
CA ASN A 2 3.51 -19.07 33.12
C ASN A 2 4.36 -19.75 32.04
N THR A 3 5.57 -19.26 31.83
CA THR A 3 6.60 -19.92 31.03
C THR A 3 6.92 -21.26 31.67
N ILE A 4 6.51 -22.36 31.04
CA ILE A 4 6.91 -23.70 31.48
C ILE A 4 8.43 -23.79 31.28
N ASP A 5 9.15 -23.93 32.39
CA ASP A 5 10.60 -24.08 32.36
C ASP A 5 10.96 -25.38 31.62
N ARG A 6 11.91 -25.28 30.69
CA ARG A 6 12.31 -26.33 29.73
C ARG A 6 12.67 -27.64 30.44
N ARG A 7 13.17 -27.52 31.67
CA ARG A 7 13.57 -28.63 32.53
C ARG A 7 12.38 -29.35 33.19
N GLN A 8 11.27 -28.65 33.39
CA GLN A 8 10.07 -29.17 34.03
C GLN A 8 9.18 -29.95 33.05
N PHE A 9 9.10 -29.49 31.79
CA PHE A 9 8.41 -30.21 30.71
C PHE A 9 9.04 -31.58 30.43
N ILE A 10 10.38 -31.64 30.34
CA ILE A 10 11.12 -32.88 30.06
C ILE A 10 11.01 -33.87 31.23
N ARG A 11 11.03 -33.39 32.49
CA ARG A 11 10.81 -34.21 33.68
C ARG A 11 9.41 -34.83 33.71
N ASN A 12 8.38 -34.08 33.33
CA ASN A 12 6.99 -34.54 33.36
C ASN A 12 6.67 -35.58 32.27
N LEU A 13 7.45 -35.63 31.19
CA LEU A 13 7.28 -36.62 30.12
C LEU A 13 7.93 -37.98 30.41
N GLY A 14 8.74 -38.10 31.48
CA GLY A 14 9.37 -39.38 31.85
C GLY A 14 10.42 -39.90 30.85
N VAL A 15 10.90 -39.03 29.95
CA VAL A 15 11.81 -39.37 28.86
C VAL A 15 13.26 -39.33 29.36
N SER A 16 14.03 -40.38 29.10
CA SER A 16 15.46 -40.44 29.46
C SER A 16 16.27 -39.39 28.68
N SER A 17 17.32 -38.84 29.30
CA SER A 17 18.24 -37.90 28.61
C SER A 17 18.86 -38.47 27.33
N THR A 18 18.99 -39.80 27.25
CA THR A 18 19.48 -40.55 26.09
C THR A 18 18.52 -40.62 24.91
N SER A 19 17.20 -40.49 25.12
CA SER A 19 16.20 -40.50 24.04
C SER A 19 15.85 -39.10 23.52
N LEU A 20 16.34 -38.05 24.20
CA LEU A 20 16.09 -36.65 23.85
C LEU A 20 16.53 -36.24 22.43
N PRO A 21 17.68 -36.68 21.89
CA PRO A 21 18.09 -36.34 20.51
C PRO A 21 17.14 -36.92 19.45
N PHE A 22 16.56 -38.10 19.72
CA PHE A 22 15.65 -38.79 18.81
C PHE A 22 14.25 -38.19 18.84
N LEU A 23 13.79 -37.71 19.99
CA LEU A 23 12.48 -37.06 20.15
C LEU A 23 12.45 -35.62 19.64
N LEU A 24 13.55 -34.87 19.80
CA LEU A 24 13.68 -33.53 19.23
C LEU A 24 13.79 -33.52 17.69
N GLY A 25 14.11 -34.67 17.09
CA GLY A 25 14.14 -34.87 15.64
C GLY A 25 12.78 -35.23 15.02
N LEU A 26 11.74 -35.49 15.83
CA LEU A 26 10.40 -35.78 15.32
C LEU A 26 9.70 -34.49 14.87
N PRO A 27 9.15 -34.42 13.65
CA PRO A 27 8.48 -33.21 13.13
C PRO A 27 7.33 -32.68 14.00
N SER A 28 6.70 -33.57 14.79
CA SER A 28 5.59 -33.26 15.70
C SER A 28 6.02 -32.71 17.07
N LEU A 29 7.29 -32.89 17.46
CA LEU A 29 7.85 -32.49 18.75
C LEU A 29 9.02 -31.49 18.62
N GLY A 30 9.55 -31.31 17.41
CA GLY A 30 10.38 -30.16 17.08
C GLY A 30 9.58 -28.92 17.43
N LEU A 31 10.06 -28.15 18.42
CA LEU A 31 9.65 -26.76 18.59
C LEU A 31 9.96 -26.09 17.26
N ALA A 32 8.97 -26.06 16.36
CA ALA A 32 9.05 -25.28 15.16
C ALA A 32 9.47 -23.90 15.63
N LYS A 33 10.69 -23.46 15.26
CA LYS A 33 10.96 -22.04 15.23
C LYS A 33 9.85 -21.51 14.35
N THR A 34 8.80 -20.96 14.94
CA THR A 34 7.77 -20.23 14.21
C THR A 34 8.54 -19.25 13.36
N ALA A 35 8.58 -19.50 12.05
CA ALA A 35 9.27 -18.62 11.13
C ALA A 35 8.75 -17.20 11.44
N PRO A 36 9.63 -16.19 11.52
CA PRO A 36 9.20 -14.84 11.82
C PRO A 36 8.04 -14.46 10.89
N SER A 37 6.94 -13.96 11.46
CA SER A 37 5.77 -13.52 10.69
C SER A 37 6.22 -12.55 9.60
N ARG A 38 5.95 -12.90 8.33
CA ARG A 38 6.29 -12.08 7.16
C ARG A 38 5.26 -10.97 7.03
N LYS A 39 5.31 -9.98 7.91
CA LYS A 39 4.36 -8.86 7.91
C LYS A 39 4.40 -8.13 6.57
N ARG A 40 3.22 -7.93 5.98
CA ARG A 40 3.05 -7.20 4.71
C ARG A 40 2.02 -6.08 4.85
N LEU A 41 2.28 -4.98 4.15
CA LEU A 41 1.36 -3.86 4.01
C LEU A 41 0.90 -3.79 2.56
N VAL A 42 -0.41 -3.69 2.35
CA VAL A 42 -0.99 -3.29 1.06
C VAL A 42 -1.75 -1.99 1.25
N VAL A 43 -1.52 -0.99 0.41
CA VAL A 43 -2.37 0.21 0.36
C VAL A 43 -3.16 0.22 -0.94
N MET A 44 -4.48 0.15 -0.85
CA MET A 44 -5.38 0.29 -1.99
C MET A 44 -6.01 1.69 -1.98
N PHE A 45 -5.89 2.39 -3.10
CA PHE A 45 -6.45 3.73 -3.28
C PHE A 45 -7.57 3.72 -4.33
N SER A 46 -8.69 4.37 -4.03
CA SER A 46 -9.74 4.73 -4.98
C SER A 46 -10.03 6.23 -4.89
N PRO A 47 -10.34 6.94 -5.99
CA PRO A 47 -10.36 8.40 -6.00
C PRO A 47 -11.72 9.04 -5.69
N ASN A 48 -11.75 10.37 -5.64
CA ASN A 48 -12.90 11.28 -5.74
C ASN A 48 -13.90 11.22 -4.57
N GLY A 49 -13.45 10.83 -3.39
CA GLY A 49 -14.27 10.73 -2.19
C GLY A 49 -15.31 9.59 -2.22
N THR A 50 -16.20 9.61 -1.23
CA THR A 50 -17.28 8.62 -1.11
C THR A 50 -18.64 9.27 -0.87
N ILE A 51 -19.68 8.47 -0.73
CA ILE A 51 -21.03 8.89 -0.32
C ILE A 51 -21.20 8.57 1.18
N PRO A 52 -21.04 9.54 2.10
CA PRO A 52 -20.96 9.27 3.53
C PRO A 52 -22.13 8.47 4.09
N LYS A 53 -23.37 8.81 3.69
CA LYS A 53 -24.60 8.12 4.10
C LYS A 53 -24.65 6.63 3.71
N ASN A 54 -23.91 6.26 2.66
CA ASN A 54 -23.86 4.90 2.12
C ASN A 54 -22.53 4.19 2.43
N PHE A 55 -21.60 4.85 3.14
CA PHE A 55 -20.30 4.33 3.52
C PHE A 55 -20.20 4.07 5.02
N TRP A 56 -20.46 5.09 5.86
CA TRP A 56 -20.15 5.03 7.28
C TRP A 56 -21.18 4.24 8.09
N PRO A 57 -20.76 3.28 8.95
CA PRO A 57 -21.64 2.68 9.94
C PRO A 57 -22.17 3.73 10.92
N GLU A 58 -23.40 3.56 11.39
CA GLU A 58 -24.02 4.45 12.40
C GLU A 58 -23.46 4.21 13.80
N SER A 59 -23.09 2.96 14.11
CA SER A 59 -22.62 2.54 15.42
C SER A 59 -21.12 2.19 15.42
N THR A 60 -20.44 2.52 16.52
CA THR A 60 -19.07 2.09 16.79
C THR A 60 -19.04 0.76 17.54
N GLY A 61 -17.86 0.13 17.61
CA GLY A 61 -17.66 -1.14 18.31
C GLY A 61 -17.90 -2.35 17.40
N SER A 62 -18.10 -3.51 18.01
CA SER A 62 -18.20 -4.81 17.31
C SER A 62 -19.54 -5.07 16.64
N ASN A 63 -20.56 -4.26 16.92
CA ASN A 63 -21.93 -4.44 16.42
C ASN A 63 -22.26 -3.51 15.24
N PHE A 64 -21.23 -2.95 14.59
CA PHE A 64 -21.40 -2.05 13.46
C PHE A 64 -21.98 -2.77 12.22
N GLU A 65 -22.84 -2.09 11.50
CA GLU A 65 -23.44 -2.62 10.27
C GLU A 65 -22.73 -2.08 9.03
N LEU A 66 -22.56 -2.93 8.03
CA LEU A 66 -22.02 -2.52 6.74
C LEU A 66 -23.10 -1.78 5.95
N LYS A 67 -22.75 -0.61 5.43
CA LYS A 67 -23.60 0.14 4.50
C LYS A 67 -23.40 -0.35 3.06
N LYS A 68 -24.29 0.10 2.15
CA LYS A 68 -24.38 -0.32 0.74
C LYS A 68 -23.03 -0.41 0.02
N ILE A 69 -22.12 0.55 0.26
CA ILE A 69 -20.79 0.54 -0.36
C ILE A 69 -19.92 -0.62 0.13
N MET A 70 -19.95 -0.92 1.43
CA MET A 70 -19.10 -1.94 2.06
C MET A 70 -19.71 -3.34 2.09
N GLU A 71 -20.93 -3.54 1.57
CA GLU A 71 -21.58 -4.86 1.48
C GLU A 71 -20.67 -5.97 0.91
N PRO A 72 -19.86 -5.76 -0.14
CA PRO A 72 -18.97 -6.80 -0.66
C PRO A 72 -17.93 -7.32 0.35
N LEU A 73 -17.66 -6.56 1.41
CA LEU A 73 -16.68 -6.89 2.45
C LEU A 73 -17.27 -7.71 3.60
N ALA A 74 -18.58 -8.02 3.58
CA ALA A 74 -19.25 -8.79 4.62
C ALA A 74 -18.53 -10.10 5.02
N PRO A 75 -17.97 -10.91 4.09
CA PRO A 75 -17.23 -12.12 4.45
C PRO A 75 -16.00 -11.86 5.34
N PHE A 76 -15.46 -10.64 5.34
CA PHE A 76 -14.25 -10.25 6.05
C PHE A 76 -14.51 -9.33 7.25
N ARG A 77 -15.78 -9.14 7.65
CA ARG A 77 -16.18 -8.20 8.71
C ARG A 77 -15.40 -8.40 10.02
N ASN A 78 -15.18 -9.64 10.44
CA ASN A 78 -14.45 -9.97 11.67
C ASN A 78 -12.95 -9.65 11.60
N ARG A 79 -12.43 -9.42 10.40
CA ARG A 79 -11.03 -9.08 10.11
C ARG A 79 -10.88 -7.64 9.63
N MET A 80 -11.89 -6.80 9.87
CA MET A 80 -11.97 -5.45 9.37
C MET A 80 -12.04 -4.43 10.49
N LEU A 81 -11.39 -3.30 10.29
CA LEU A 81 -11.38 -2.15 11.19
C LEU A 81 -11.77 -0.90 10.39
N VAL A 82 -12.93 -0.33 10.71
CA VAL A 82 -13.47 0.88 10.03
C VAL A 82 -13.12 2.11 10.86
N LEU A 83 -12.31 3.02 10.32
CA LEU A 83 -11.74 4.16 11.04
C LEU A 83 -12.42 5.47 10.63
N ASN A 84 -13.53 5.81 11.27
CA ASN A 84 -14.18 7.12 11.10
C ASN A 84 -13.42 8.18 11.92
N GLY A 85 -13.46 9.45 11.50
CA GLY A 85 -12.84 10.55 12.24
C GLY A 85 -11.35 10.75 11.97
N LEU A 86 -10.80 10.22 10.87
CA LEU A 86 -9.45 10.53 10.41
C LEU A 86 -9.46 11.66 9.38
N ASN A 87 -8.63 12.67 9.62
CA ASN A 87 -8.56 13.86 8.79
C ASN A 87 -7.15 14.06 8.22
N ASN A 88 -7.08 14.44 6.95
CA ASN A 88 -5.90 15.08 6.41
C ASN A 88 -5.91 16.57 6.82
N LYS A 89 -5.10 16.86 7.85
CA LYS A 89 -4.94 18.21 8.43
C LYS A 89 -3.75 18.97 7.85
N VAL A 90 -3.08 18.43 6.83
CA VAL A 90 -2.01 19.13 6.13
C VAL A 90 -2.61 20.32 5.37
N ARG A 91 -1.97 21.49 5.49
CA ARG A 91 -2.38 22.75 4.85
C ARG A 91 -1.18 23.35 4.13
N GLY A 92 -1.41 24.34 3.27
CA GLY A 92 -0.38 24.90 2.39
C GLY A 92 -0.80 24.77 0.93
N ASP A 93 0.17 24.75 0.03
CA ASP A 93 -0.06 24.84 -1.41
C ASP A 93 -0.87 23.68 -2.02
N GLY A 94 -1.45 23.96 -3.19
CA GLY A 94 -2.24 23.03 -4.00
C GLY A 94 -3.72 23.11 -3.69
N ASP A 95 -4.56 22.49 -4.51
CA ASP A 95 -5.97 22.33 -4.18
C ASP A 95 -6.18 21.14 -3.21
N SER A 96 -7.44 20.92 -2.81
CA SER A 96 -7.78 19.81 -1.92
C SER A 96 -7.56 18.43 -2.52
N HIS A 97 -7.63 18.26 -3.84
CA HIS A 97 -7.32 17.00 -4.50
C HIS A 97 -5.80 16.75 -4.49
N MET A 98 -4.98 17.76 -4.78
CA MET A 98 -3.52 17.68 -4.69
C MET A 98 -3.05 17.34 -3.28
N ARG A 99 -3.54 18.08 -2.27
CA ARG A 99 -3.22 17.80 -0.87
C ARG A 99 -3.79 16.46 -0.42
N GLY A 100 -5.00 16.14 -0.86
CA GLY A 100 -5.65 14.88 -0.60
C GLY A 100 -4.78 13.72 -1.04
N MET A 101 -4.27 13.75 -2.28
CA MET A 101 -3.51 12.68 -2.91
C MET A 101 -2.07 12.63 -2.42
N SER A 102 -1.33 13.73 -2.60
CA SER A 102 0.12 13.75 -2.35
C SER A 102 0.46 13.78 -0.87
N CYS A 103 -0.43 14.32 -0.02
CA CYS A 103 -0.24 14.27 1.43
C CYS A 103 -0.83 12.99 2.06
N LEU A 104 -1.53 12.14 1.30
CA LEU A 104 -2.27 10.98 1.81
C LEU A 104 -1.40 10.02 2.60
N LEU A 105 -0.25 9.66 2.01
CA LEU A 105 0.69 8.70 2.59
C LEU A 105 1.94 9.38 3.13
N THR A 106 2.19 10.65 2.81
CA THR A 106 3.36 11.40 3.29
C THR A 106 3.06 12.20 4.57
N GLY A 107 1.80 12.59 4.79
CA GLY A 107 1.37 13.38 5.95
C GLY A 107 2.08 14.72 6.08
N ILE A 108 2.63 15.28 5.00
CA ILE A 108 3.44 16.49 5.00
C ILE A 108 3.09 17.38 3.82
N GLU A 109 3.36 18.68 3.94
CA GLU A 109 3.01 19.70 2.96
C GLU A 109 3.65 19.45 1.59
N LEU A 110 3.05 20.05 0.56
CA LEU A 110 3.64 20.15 -0.76
C LEU A 110 4.70 21.25 -0.80
N PHE A 111 5.68 21.11 -1.69
CA PHE A 111 6.53 22.22 -2.11
C PHE A 111 5.70 23.26 -2.87
N PRO A 112 6.09 24.54 -2.82
CA PRO A 112 5.65 25.49 -3.84
C PRO A 112 6.02 24.96 -5.23
N GLY A 113 5.21 25.26 -6.23
CA GLY A 113 5.49 24.83 -7.59
C GLY A 113 4.73 25.64 -8.61
N ASN A 114 4.62 25.11 -9.82
CA ASN A 114 3.98 25.77 -10.96
C ASN A 114 2.75 25.01 -11.48
N ILE A 115 2.33 23.94 -10.79
CA ILE A 115 1.16 23.16 -11.19
C ILE A 115 -0.05 23.82 -10.52
N GLN A 116 -0.84 24.51 -11.32
CA GLN A 116 -2.03 25.24 -10.87
C GLN A 116 -3.12 24.25 -10.42
N GLY A 117 -3.40 24.20 -9.12
CA GLY A 117 -4.50 23.40 -8.57
C GLY A 117 -5.78 24.20 -8.48
N GLY A 118 -6.81 23.85 -9.26
CA GLY A 118 -8.08 24.59 -9.30
C GLY A 118 -7.88 26.12 -9.26
N SER A 119 -8.60 26.79 -8.36
CA SER A 119 -8.43 28.22 -8.05
C SER A 119 -7.56 28.50 -6.81
N ASP A 120 -6.78 27.51 -6.35
CA ASP A 120 -5.88 27.59 -5.20
C ASP A 120 -4.44 27.97 -5.61
N THR A 121 -3.51 28.01 -4.66
CA THR A 121 -2.09 28.26 -4.96
C THR A 121 -1.46 27.10 -5.72
N PRO A 122 -0.61 27.37 -6.73
CA PRO A 122 0.17 26.33 -7.40
C PRO A 122 1.02 25.51 -6.44
N ALA A 123 1.16 24.22 -6.72
CA ALA A 123 1.98 23.31 -5.93
C ALA A 123 2.99 22.55 -6.77
N GLY A 124 4.00 22.02 -6.08
CA GLY A 124 4.87 20.96 -6.53
C GLY A 124 4.59 19.66 -5.78
N TRP A 125 5.59 18.80 -5.73
CA TRP A 125 5.52 17.49 -5.11
C TRP A 125 5.56 17.55 -3.58
N ALA A 126 5.25 16.42 -2.91
CA ALA A 126 5.30 16.33 -1.45
C ALA A 126 6.71 16.56 -0.88
N LYS A 127 6.79 17.17 0.31
CA LYS A 127 8.05 17.47 1.02
C LYS A 127 8.69 16.30 1.75
N GLY A 128 8.15 15.09 1.64
CA GLY A 128 8.65 13.95 2.41
C GLY A 128 8.34 12.60 1.79
N ILE A 129 8.93 11.57 2.40
CA ILE A 129 8.70 10.16 2.10
C ILE A 129 7.27 9.75 2.48
N SER A 130 6.72 8.78 1.76
CA SER A 130 5.43 8.18 2.07
C SER A 130 5.57 6.98 3.02
N ILE A 131 4.54 6.68 3.82
CA ILE A 131 4.60 5.68 4.88
C ILE A 131 4.86 4.27 4.35
N ASP A 132 4.38 3.96 3.14
CA ASP A 132 4.68 2.72 2.42
C ASP A 132 6.18 2.60 2.11
N GLN A 133 6.83 3.68 1.65
CA GLN A 133 8.27 3.70 1.35
C GLN A 133 9.12 3.71 2.61
N GLU A 134 8.68 4.40 3.68
CA GLU A 134 9.33 4.36 5.00
C GLU A 134 9.35 2.93 5.57
N ILE A 135 8.20 2.24 5.55
CA ILE A 135 8.10 0.84 6.01
C ILE A 135 8.92 -0.09 5.10
N LYS A 136 8.91 0.12 3.78
CA LYS A 136 9.78 -0.60 2.85
C LYS A 136 11.26 -0.42 3.23
N ASN A 137 11.72 0.81 3.44
CA ASN A 137 13.11 1.08 3.82
C ASN A 137 13.48 0.39 5.15
N PHE A 138 12.58 0.40 6.13
CA PHE A 138 12.77 -0.32 7.40
C PHE A 138 12.91 -1.84 7.19
N PHE A 139 12.09 -2.45 6.34
CA PHE A 139 12.22 -3.88 6.05
C PHE A 139 13.47 -4.21 5.22
N GLN A 140 13.88 -3.34 4.31
CA GLN A 140 15.07 -3.54 3.50
C GLN A 140 16.36 -3.38 4.32
N SER A 141 16.35 -2.61 5.41
CA SER A 141 17.53 -2.45 6.28
C SER A 141 17.86 -3.71 7.09
N GLN A 142 16.95 -4.68 7.16
CA GLN A 142 17.11 -5.91 7.94
C GLN A 142 17.19 -7.13 7.04
N ASP A 143 18.22 -7.96 7.19
CA ASP A 143 18.42 -9.16 6.37
C ASP A 143 17.23 -10.14 6.45
N ALA A 144 16.59 -10.25 7.62
CA ALA A 144 15.47 -11.16 7.84
C ALA A 144 14.17 -10.76 7.10
N THR A 145 14.02 -9.50 6.72
CA THR A 145 12.82 -8.99 6.04
C THR A 145 13.10 -8.44 4.66
N ARG A 146 14.37 -8.43 4.23
CA ARG A 146 14.80 -8.00 2.89
C ARG A 146 14.18 -8.92 1.83
N THR A 147 13.85 -8.32 0.70
CA THR A 147 13.16 -8.94 -0.44
C THR A 147 13.66 -8.30 -1.71
N ARG A 148 13.54 -8.97 -2.85
CA ARG A 148 14.07 -8.51 -4.14
C ARG A 148 13.73 -7.04 -4.50
N PHE A 149 12.48 -6.60 -4.32
CA PHE A 149 12.06 -5.24 -4.68
C PHE A 149 11.74 -4.35 -3.47
N GLY A 150 11.42 -4.95 -2.32
CA GLY A 150 11.00 -4.24 -1.11
C GLY A 150 9.55 -3.76 -1.19
N SER A 151 9.24 -2.95 -2.19
CA SER A 151 7.90 -2.51 -2.53
C SER A 151 7.57 -2.75 -4.00
N LEU A 152 6.27 -2.87 -4.29
CA LEU A 152 5.74 -2.96 -5.66
C LEU A 152 4.52 -2.06 -5.79
N GLU A 153 4.61 -1.08 -6.68
CA GLU A 153 3.57 -0.08 -6.92
C GLU A 153 2.75 -0.47 -8.16
N PHE A 154 1.54 -0.95 -7.96
CA PHE A 154 0.59 -1.37 -8.98
C PHE A 154 -0.41 -0.25 -9.29
N GLY A 155 -0.76 -0.11 -10.56
CA GLY A 155 -1.77 0.84 -11.02
C GLY A 155 -2.85 0.18 -11.86
N VAL A 156 -4.03 0.80 -11.93
CA VAL A 156 -5.11 0.42 -12.85
C VAL A 156 -5.68 1.70 -13.47
N GLY A 157 -5.38 1.95 -14.75
CA GLY A 157 -5.87 3.15 -15.46
C GLY A 157 -5.32 4.48 -14.92
N VAL A 158 -4.06 4.48 -14.44
CA VAL A 158 -3.41 5.67 -13.87
C VAL A 158 -2.85 6.58 -14.97
N SER A 159 -2.53 6.00 -16.14
CA SER A 159 -1.86 6.61 -17.29
C SER A 159 -2.33 8.04 -17.53
N ASP A 160 -1.41 8.99 -17.34
CA ASP A 160 -1.42 10.40 -17.77
C ASP A 160 -0.14 11.07 -17.21
N ARG A 161 -0.06 12.40 -17.34
CA ARG A 161 0.97 13.27 -16.78
C ARG A 161 1.23 12.97 -15.29
N ALA A 162 2.51 12.94 -14.92
CA ALA A 162 2.94 12.90 -13.54
C ALA A 162 2.78 14.29 -12.91
N ASP A 163 1.92 14.41 -11.90
CA ASP A 163 1.71 15.61 -11.11
C ASP A 163 1.14 15.26 -9.70
N PRO A 164 0.96 16.24 -8.79
CA PRO A 164 0.47 16.01 -7.44
C PRO A 164 -0.93 15.39 -7.32
N TRP A 165 -1.72 15.31 -8.39
CA TRP A 165 -3.01 14.60 -8.40
C TRP A 165 -2.87 13.11 -8.69
N THR A 166 -1.73 12.66 -9.21
CA THR A 166 -1.58 11.29 -9.72
C THR A 166 -0.74 10.37 -8.84
N ARG A 167 -0.08 10.88 -7.78
CA ARG A 167 0.92 10.14 -7.01
C ARG A 167 0.65 10.16 -5.50
N MET A 168 0.43 8.99 -4.91
CA MET A 168 0.34 8.82 -3.45
C MET A 168 1.67 8.35 -2.81
N SER A 169 2.53 7.65 -3.55
CA SER A 169 3.81 7.11 -3.03
C SER A 169 4.98 8.02 -3.37
N TYR A 170 5.88 8.21 -2.41
CA TYR A 170 7.05 9.08 -2.51
C TYR A 170 8.25 8.41 -1.85
N ALA A 171 9.36 8.24 -2.57
CA ALA A 171 10.60 7.69 -2.03
C ALA A 171 11.34 8.68 -1.12
N GLY A 172 10.98 9.96 -1.22
CA GLY A 172 11.55 11.07 -0.47
C GLY A 172 10.91 12.40 -0.88
N PRO A 173 11.40 13.52 -0.32
CA PRO A 173 10.98 14.86 -0.74
C PRO A 173 11.15 15.03 -2.26
N ASN A 174 10.11 15.51 -2.94
CA ASN A 174 10.13 15.74 -4.38
C ASN A 174 10.42 14.50 -5.26
N GLN A 175 10.26 13.29 -4.71
CA GLN A 175 10.57 12.03 -5.39
C GLN A 175 9.32 11.14 -5.52
N PRO A 176 8.36 11.48 -6.40
CA PRO A 176 7.14 10.69 -6.59
C PRO A 176 7.46 9.33 -7.24
N VAL A 177 6.84 8.26 -6.72
CA VAL A 177 6.96 6.90 -7.28
C VAL A 177 5.77 6.64 -8.20
N ALA A 178 6.04 6.22 -9.45
CA ALA A 178 5.00 5.92 -10.43
C ALA A 178 4.50 4.48 -10.24
N PRO A 179 3.17 4.24 -10.15
CA PRO A 179 2.66 2.89 -10.24
C PRO A 179 2.83 2.35 -11.65
N THR A 180 3.16 1.06 -11.77
CA THR A 180 3.14 0.34 -13.05
C THR A 180 1.71 -0.09 -13.32
N ASP A 181 1.04 0.55 -14.27
CA ASP A 181 -0.38 0.32 -14.55
C ASP A 181 -0.65 -0.65 -15.72
N ASP A 182 0.40 -1.03 -16.43
CA ASP A 182 0.39 -2.12 -17.40
C ASP A 182 0.79 -3.45 -16.72
N PRO A 183 -0.13 -4.43 -16.59
CA PRO A 183 0.17 -5.70 -15.95
C PRO A 183 1.20 -6.53 -16.71
N TYR A 184 1.39 -6.34 -18.02
CA TYR A 184 2.44 -7.04 -18.77
C TYR A 184 3.83 -6.47 -18.45
N GLN A 185 3.94 -5.16 -18.24
CA GLN A 185 5.17 -4.54 -17.75
C GLN A 185 5.49 -5.02 -16.34
N MET A 186 4.49 -5.08 -15.47
CA MET A 186 4.66 -5.62 -14.12
C MET A 186 5.06 -7.10 -14.17
N TYR A 187 4.39 -7.93 -14.98
CA TYR A 187 4.76 -9.33 -15.19
C TYR A 187 6.23 -9.45 -15.64
N LYS A 188 6.66 -8.63 -16.61
CA LYS A 188 8.05 -8.61 -17.07
C LYS A 188 9.02 -8.16 -15.98
N LYS A 189 8.66 -7.18 -15.14
CA LYS A 189 9.45 -6.76 -13.98
C LYS A 189 9.64 -7.91 -12.99
N LEU A 190 8.59 -8.68 -12.71
CA LEU A 190 8.63 -9.77 -11.73
C LEU A 190 9.38 -11.02 -12.26
N TYR A 191 9.09 -11.44 -13.50
CA TYR A 191 9.51 -12.75 -14.02
C TYR A 191 10.41 -12.70 -15.27
N GLY A 192 10.68 -11.52 -15.82
CA GLY A 192 11.50 -11.39 -17.01
C GLY A 192 12.86 -12.05 -16.81
N GLN A 193 13.26 -12.92 -17.75
CA GLN A 193 14.60 -13.50 -17.75
C GLN A 193 15.62 -12.37 -17.87
N ILE A 194 16.49 -12.27 -16.87
CA ILE A 194 17.59 -11.30 -16.83
C ILE A 194 18.71 -11.77 -17.79
N ARG A 195 18.38 -11.98 -19.07
CA ARG A 195 19.33 -12.49 -20.08
C ARG A 195 20.48 -11.53 -20.37
N ASP A 196 20.40 -10.29 -19.91
CA ASP A 196 21.41 -9.27 -20.10
C ASP A 196 21.75 -8.55 -18.77
N ARG A 197 21.73 -9.30 -17.65
CA ARG A 197 22.05 -8.78 -16.31
C ARG A 197 23.40 -8.10 -16.28
N ASP A 198 24.42 -8.80 -16.77
CA ASP A 198 25.79 -8.33 -16.72
C ASP A 198 25.94 -7.10 -17.61
N SER A 199 25.27 -7.07 -18.76
CA SER A 199 25.17 -5.90 -19.63
C SER A 199 24.50 -4.71 -18.92
N LEU A 200 23.38 -4.91 -18.24
CA LEU A 200 22.68 -3.86 -17.49
C LEU A 200 23.50 -3.36 -16.28
N LEU A 201 24.12 -4.25 -15.51
CA LEU A 201 24.98 -3.87 -14.40
C LEU A 201 26.22 -3.10 -14.90
N ASN A 202 26.82 -3.55 -16.01
CA ASN A 202 27.92 -2.82 -16.66
C ASN A 202 27.48 -1.42 -17.11
N ILE A 203 26.28 -1.27 -17.69
CA ILE A 203 25.74 0.05 -18.06
C ILE A 203 25.55 0.93 -16.82
N LEU A 204 24.99 0.39 -15.73
CA LEU A 204 24.79 1.15 -14.48
C LEU A 204 26.13 1.57 -13.85
N ASP A 205 27.14 0.69 -13.88
CA ASP A 205 28.49 1.01 -13.44
C ASP A 205 29.12 2.16 -14.26
N ILE A 206 28.98 2.12 -15.60
CA ILE A 206 29.43 3.19 -16.51
C ILE A 206 28.72 4.51 -16.17
N VAL A 207 27.39 4.48 -16.05
CA VAL A 207 26.60 5.67 -15.70
C VAL A 207 27.03 6.24 -14.34
N ARG A 208 27.26 5.38 -13.33
CA ARG A 208 27.73 5.81 -12.01
C ARG A 208 29.09 6.49 -12.08
N ASP A 209 30.02 5.96 -12.86
CA ASP A 209 31.36 6.52 -13.01
C ASP A 209 31.34 7.84 -13.79
N ASP A 210 30.46 7.97 -14.78
CA ASP A 210 30.21 9.24 -15.47
C ASP A 210 29.58 10.28 -14.54
N LEU A 211 28.57 9.90 -13.72
CA LEU A 211 28.01 10.78 -12.69
C LEU A 211 29.10 11.23 -11.71
N LYS A 212 29.98 10.34 -11.24
CA LYS A 212 31.12 10.74 -10.39
C LYS A 212 32.06 11.71 -11.10
N ARG A 213 32.33 11.53 -12.39
CA ARG A 213 33.20 12.42 -13.17
C ARG A 213 32.58 13.81 -13.35
N VAL A 214 31.29 13.87 -13.67
CA VAL A 214 30.53 15.13 -13.80
C VAL A 214 30.42 15.85 -12.46
N SER A 215 30.24 15.12 -11.35
CA SER A 215 30.15 15.71 -10.00
C SER A 215 31.33 16.61 -9.65
N LYS A 216 32.52 16.32 -10.19
CA LYS A 216 33.74 17.10 -9.95
C LYS A 216 33.79 18.42 -10.73
N LYS A 217 32.93 18.60 -11.74
CA LYS A 217 32.96 19.71 -12.71
C LYS A 217 31.77 20.68 -12.57
N ILE A 218 30.83 20.42 -11.67
CA ILE A 218 29.60 21.19 -11.52
C ILE A 218 29.56 21.95 -10.20
N SER A 219 28.63 22.91 -10.10
CA SER A 219 28.40 23.74 -8.92
C SER A 219 27.98 22.92 -7.70
N THR A 220 28.02 23.52 -6.50
CA THR A 220 27.58 22.84 -5.27
C THR A 220 26.08 22.54 -5.30
N GLU A 221 25.28 23.45 -5.86
CA GLU A 221 23.84 23.27 -6.08
C GLU A 221 23.56 22.09 -7.02
N ASP A 222 24.27 21.97 -8.14
CA ASP A 222 24.06 20.87 -9.10
C ASP A 222 24.55 19.52 -8.56
N LYS A 223 25.54 19.51 -7.65
CA LYS A 223 26.00 18.29 -6.98
C LYS A 223 24.89 17.61 -6.17
N LEU A 224 23.93 18.38 -5.62
CA LEU A 224 22.79 17.80 -4.91
C LEU A 224 21.87 17.03 -5.86
N LEU A 225 21.52 17.61 -7.01
CA LEU A 225 20.72 16.93 -8.04
C LEU A 225 21.44 15.70 -8.59
N LEU A 226 22.75 15.81 -8.85
CA LEU A 226 23.54 14.68 -9.33
C LEU A 226 23.66 13.56 -8.28
N LYS A 227 23.67 13.92 -6.99
CA LYS A 227 23.64 12.94 -5.89
C LYS A 227 22.33 12.18 -5.87
N GLU A 228 21.18 12.86 -6.06
CA GLU A 228 19.88 12.19 -6.16
C GLU A 228 19.85 11.19 -7.33
N HIS A 229 20.41 11.56 -8.48
CA HIS A 229 20.56 10.64 -9.61
C HIS A 229 21.48 9.45 -9.31
N ALA A 230 22.61 9.68 -8.63
CA ALA A 230 23.52 8.61 -8.24
C ALA A 230 22.90 7.66 -7.22
N ASP A 231 22.11 8.18 -6.27
CA ASP A 231 21.38 7.37 -5.30
C ASP A 231 20.29 6.52 -5.99
N PHE A 232 19.62 7.06 -7.02
CA PHE A 232 18.68 6.31 -7.87
C PHE A 232 19.37 5.18 -8.65
N VAL A 233 20.53 5.44 -9.28
CA VAL A 233 21.33 4.41 -9.98
C VAL A 233 21.74 3.30 -9.00
N ARG A 234 22.21 3.66 -7.80
CA ARG A 234 22.58 2.69 -6.76
C ARG A 234 21.38 1.85 -6.31
N GLN A 235 20.19 2.45 -6.19
CA GLN A 235 18.98 1.69 -5.85
C GLN A 235 18.64 0.67 -6.94
N MET A 236 18.73 1.04 -8.22
CA MET A 236 18.54 0.11 -9.33
C MET A 236 19.58 -1.02 -9.31
N GLU A 237 20.87 -0.70 -9.12
CA GLU A 237 21.94 -1.72 -8.99
C GLU A 237 21.62 -2.71 -7.86
N GLN A 238 21.16 -2.23 -6.71
CA GLN A 238 20.76 -3.08 -5.59
C GLN A 238 19.59 -4.01 -5.94
N GLU A 239 18.58 -3.50 -6.65
CA GLU A 239 17.44 -4.29 -7.14
C GLU A 239 17.88 -5.39 -8.13
N PHE A 240 18.85 -5.10 -9.01
CA PHE A 240 19.36 -6.06 -10.00
C PHE A 240 20.37 -7.06 -9.43
N THR A 241 21.16 -6.65 -8.43
CA THR A 241 22.20 -7.51 -7.84
C THR A 241 21.59 -8.60 -6.94
N GLN A 242 20.42 -8.33 -6.34
CA GLN A 242 19.77 -9.18 -5.34
C GLN A 242 18.88 -10.31 -5.90
N THR A 243 19.27 -10.96 -7.00
CA THR A 243 18.57 -12.18 -7.44
C THR A 243 19.43 -13.40 -7.19
N ASP A 244 19.09 -14.15 -6.13
CA ASP A 244 19.45 -15.55 -5.97
C ASP A 244 18.82 -16.34 -7.13
N ASN A 245 19.56 -17.30 -7.71
CA ASN A 245 19.03 -18.33 -8.63
C ASN A 245 18.06 -19.31 -7.91
N LYS A 246 17.24 -18.82 -6.97
CA LYS A 246 16.23 -19.59 -6.27
C LYS A 246 15.05 -19.81 -7.20
N ALA A 247 14.62 -21.06 -7.31
CA ALA A 247 13.39 -21.41 -8.00
C ALA A 247 12.21 -20.64 -7.38
N LEU A 248 11.27 -20.23 -8.23
CA LEU A 248 10.02 -19.62 -7.79
C LEU A 248 9.28 -20.58 -6.85
N ILE A 249 8.74 -20.04 -5.75
CA ILE A 249 7.87 -20.79 -4.84
C ILE A 249 6.52 -21.04 -5.53
N GLY A 250 5.98 -20.02 -6.18
CA GLY A 250 4.70 -20.08 -6.89
C GLY A 250 4.87 -19.82 -8.38
N ASN A 251 4.20 -20.61 -9.22
CA ASN A 251 4.18 -20.37 -10.65
C ASN A 251 3.55 -19.00 -10.96
N PRO A 252 4.08 -18.24 -11.94
CA PRO A 252 3.47 -17.00 -12.37
C PRO A 252 2.01 -17.22 -12.80
N PRO A 253 1.10 -16.26 -12.50
CA PRO A 253 -0.27 -16.34 -12.97
C PRO A 253 -0.31 -16.26 -14.50
N LYS A 254 -1.22 -17.03 -15.11
CA LYS A 254 -1.47 -16.99 -16.55
C LYS A 254 -2.57 -15.98 -16.84
N PHE A 255 -2.33 -15.10 -17.81
CA PHE A 255 -3.31 -14.12 -18.24
C PHE A 255 -3.65 -14.25 -19.72
N GLU A 256 -4.84 -13.79 -20.07
CA GLU A 256 -5.21 -13.53 -21.47
C GLU A 256 -4.25 -12.49 -22.06
N ALA A 257 -3.75 -12.74 -23.27
CA ALA A 257 -2.92 -11.80 -24.00
C ALA A 257 -3.78 -10.75 -24.70
N GLY A 258 -3.25 -9.53 -24.88
CA GLY A 258 -3.91 -8.48 -25.67
C GLY A 258 -4.90 -7.60 -24.90
N ILE A 259 -4.99 -7.71 -23.57
CA ILE A 259 -5.78 -6.79 -22.75
C ILE A 259 -5.08 -5.44 -22.68
N THR A 260 -5.51 -4.50 -23.51
CA THR A 260 -4.92 -3.16 -23.56
C THR A 260 -5.34 -2.30 -22.37
N ASN A 261 -4.48 -1.35 -21.97
CA ASN A 261 -4.76 -0.36 -20.93
C ASN A 261 -5.78 0.67 -21.43
N ARG A 262 -7.06 0.28 -21.46
CA ARG A 262 -8.21 1.08 -21.89
C ARG A 262 -9.28 1.06 -20.81
N ASN A 263 -10.11 2.11 -20.78
CA ASN A 263 -11.17 2.30 -19.79
C ASN A 263 -12.02 1.04 -19.54
N ASP A 264 -12.57 0.43 -20.59
CA ASP A 264 -13.49 -0.71 -20.43
C ASP A 264 -12.78 -2.01 -20.01
N ASN A 265 -11.45 -2.03 -20.05
CA ASN A 265 -10.63 -3.13 -19.56
C ASN A 265 -10.26 -2.98 -18.08
N VAL A 266 -10.60 -1.86 -17.42
CA VAL A 266 -10.27 -1.60 -16.00
C VAL A 266 -10.62 -2.78 -15.09
N PRO A 267 -11.81 -3.44 -15.17
CA PRO A 267 -12.09 -4.62 -14.36
C PRO A 267 -11.13 -5.79 -14.61
N ARG A 268 -10.71 -6.03 -15.86
CA ARG A 268 -9.77 -7.11 -16.21
C ARG A 268 -8.35 -6.78 -15.75
N LEU A 269 -7.90 -5.56 -16.02
CA LEU A 269 -6.58 -5.06 -15.61
C LEU A 269 -6.44 -5.10 -14.08
N SER A 270 -7.49 -4.72 -13.36
CA SER A 270 -7.56 -4.82 -11.91
C SER A 270 -7.29 -6.24 -11.40
N ARG A 271 -8.01 -7.23 -11.93
CA ARG A 271 -7.83 -8.65 -11.56
C ARG A 271 -6.40 -9.12 -11.85
N MET A 272 -5.85 -8.77 -13.02
CA MET A 272 -4.47 -9.12 -13.39
C MET A 272 -3.46 -8.53 -12.40
N GLN A 273 -3.59 -7.26 -12.04
CA GLN A 273 -2.69 -6.58 -11.11
C GLN A 273 -2.80 -7.16 -9.68
N ILE A 274 -4.02 -7.46 -9.21
CA ILE A 274 -4.24 -8.12 -7.92
C ILE A 274 -3.58 -9.51 -7.90
N ASP A 275 -3.79 -10.32 -8.94
CA ASP A 275 -3.21 -11.67 -8.98
C ASP A 275 -1.68 -11.66 -9.10
N LEU A 276 -1.10 -10.66 -9.79
CA LEU A 276 0.34 -10.40 -9.79
C LEU A 276 0.85 -10.01 -8.41
N MET A 277 0.16 -9.11 -7.70
CA MET A 277 0.52 -8.69 -6.35
C MET A 277 0.54 -9.87 -5.39
N VAL A 278 -0.53 -10.67 -5.37
CA VAL A 278 -0.63 -11.85 -4.51
C VAL A 278 0.49 -12.85 -4.83
N ASN A 279 0.73 -13.13 -6.11
CA ASN A 279 1.81 -14.03 -6.51
C ASN A 279 3.21 -13.51 -6.16
N SER A 280 3.42 -12.18 -6.20
CA SER A 280 4.67 -11.56 -5.76
C SER A 280 4.94 -11.82 -4.28
N PHE A 281 3.90 -11.88 -3.45
CA PHE A 281 4.03 -12.22 -2.03
C PHE A 281 4.29 -13.69 -1.78
N VAL A 282 3.73 -14.58 -2.60
CA VAL A 282 4.06 -16.02 -2.60
C VAL A 282 5.54 -16.22 -2.90
N ASN A 283 6.08 -15.46 -3.86
CA ASN A 283 7.49 -15.54 -4.26
C ASN A 283 8.44 -14.67 -3.43
N ASP A 284 7.95 -14.09 -2.33
CA ASP A 284 8.75 -13.27 -1.41
C ASP A 284 9.41 -12.04 -2.06
N PHE A 285 8.81 -11.50 -3.12
CA PHE A 285 9.37 -10.41 -3.92
C PHE A 285 9.28 -9.03 -3.23
N ALA A 286 8.29 -8.83 -2.37
CA ALA A 286 8.08 -7.60 -1.64
C ALA A 286 7.39 -7.82 -0.28
N ARG A 287 7.51 -6.81 0.60
CA ARG A 287 6.74 -6.70 1.85
C ARG A 287 5.67 -5.62 1.78
N VAL A 288 5.84 -4.65 0.90
CA VAL A 288 4.91 -3.53 0.72
C VAL A 288 4.36 -3.57 -0.71
N GLY A 289 3.03 -3.44 -0.85
CA GLY A 289 2.37 -3.30 -2.15
C GLY A 289 1.48 -2.07 -2.13
N THR A 290 1.39 -1.35 -3.24
CA THR A 290 0.35 -0.34 -3.43
C THR A 290 -0.48 -0.65 -4.67
N LEU A 291 -1.77 -0.37 -4.62
CA LEU A 291 -2.71 -0.57 -5.73
C LEU A 291 -3.52 0.72 -5.92
N GLN A 292 -3.14 1.50 -6.92
CA GLN A 292 -3.80 2.75 -7.23
C GLN A 292 -4.82 2.56 -8.35
N TYR A 293 -6.10 2.78 -8.05
CA TYR A 293 -7.11 2.89 -9.09
C TYR A 293 -7.16 4.30 -9.62
N THR A 294 -6.90 4.43 -10.91
CA THR A 294 -6.96 5.69 -11.64
C THR A 294 -6.13 6.78 -10.94
N LYS A 295 -6.74 7.93 -10.65
CA LYS A 295 -6.07 9.07 -10.02
C LYS A 295 -7.12 10.02 -9.46
N SER A 296 -6.68 10.90 -8.57
CA SER A 296 -7.48 12.07 -8.23
C SER A 296 -7.80 12.85 -9.50
N VAL A 297 -8.98 13.48 -9.55
CA VAL A 297 -9.55 14.15 -10.73
C VAL A 297 -9.72 13.27 -11.99
N GLY A 298 -9.53 11.96 -11.87
CA GLY A 298 -9.64 11.00 -12.98
C GLY A 298 -11.06 10.86 -13.53
N GLN A 299 -11.19 10.90 -14.85
CA GLN A 299 -12.47 10.86 -15.57
C GLN A 299 -12.79 9.46 -16.15
N ALA A 300 -12.41 8.40 -15.44
CA ALA A 300 -12.79 7.05 -15.84
C ALA A 300 -14.32 6.93 -15.94
N ARG A 301 -14.81 6.29 -17.01
CA ARG A 301 -16.23 6.05 -17.25
C ARG A 301 -16.54 4.61 -16.89
N MET A 302 -17.39 4.37 -15.91
CA MET A 302 -17.62 3.03 -15.38
C MET A 302 -18.66 2.30 -16.23
N ASN A 303 -18.39 2.13 -17.53
CA ASN A 303 -19.33 1.59 -18.53
C ASN A 303 -19.79 0.17 -18.19
N TRP A 304 -18.94 -0.63 -17.54
CA TRP A 304 -19.30 -1.97 -17.03
C TRP A 304 -20.34 -1.95 -15.91
N LEU A 305 -20.62 -0.77 -15.36
CA LEU A 305 -21.74 -0.51 -14.44
C LEU A 305 -22.89 0.23 -15.14
N ASN A 306 -22.90 0.34 -16.47
CA ASN A 306 -23.83 1.19 -17.22
C ASN A 306 -23.80 2.66 -16.76
N ILE A 307 -22.60 3.17 -16.44
CA ILE A 307 -22.38 4.57 -16.05
C ILE A 307 -21.41 5.19 -17.05
N ASN A 308 -21.93 6.06 -17.92
CA ASN A 308 -21.16 6.72 -18.98
C ASN A 308 -20.60 8.09 -18.55
N ASP A 309 -21.01 8.57 -17.38
CA ASP A 309 -20.52 9.79 -16.75
C ASP A 309 -19.03 9.66 -16.40
N GLY A 310 -18.27 10.75 -16.52
CA GLY A 310 -16.90 10.78 -16.00
C GLY A 310 -16.91 10.78 -14.47
N HIS A 311 -16.16 9.86 -13.85
CA HIS A 311 -16.22 9.65 -12.40
C HIS A 311 -15.92 10.93 -11.59
N HIS A 312 -14.88 11.68 -11.94
CA HIS A 312 -14.58 12.94 -11.26
C HIS A 312 -15.71 13.97 -11.47
N GLY A 313 -16.21 14.16 -12.69
CA GLY A 313 -17.32 15.08 -12.94
C GLY A 313 -18.55 14.75 -12.07
N LEU A 314 -18.91 13.46 -12.03
CA LEU A 314 -20.02 12.96 -11.21
C LEU A 314 -19.81 13.24 -9.71
N SER A 315 -18.58 13.22 -9.22
CA SER A 315 -18.27 13.44 -7.80
C SER A 315 -18.59 14.85 -7.30
N HIS A 316 -18.75 15.84 -8.20
CA HIS A 316 -19.17 17.21 -7.87
C HIS A 316 -20.68 17.39 -7.74
N GLU A 317 -21.47 16.39 -8.15
CA GLU A 317 -22.92 16.47 -8.11
C GLU A 317 -23.46 16.69 -6.69
N SER A 318 -24.60 17.38 -6.61
CA SER A 318 -25.28 17.65 -5.35
C SER A 318 -25.80 16.37 -4.71
N ASP A 319 -25.79 16.31 -3.37
CA ASP A 319 -26.40 15.20 -2.61
C ASP A 319 -27.92 15.06 -2.84
N LYS A 320 -28.55 16.08 -3.43
CA LYS A 320 -29.97 16.08 -3.83
C LYS A 320 -30.21 15.43 -5.18
N ASN A 321 -29.17 15.13 -5.95
CA ASN A 321 -29.26 14.41 -7.20
C ASN A 321 -29.22 12.90 -6.92
N ASP A 322 -30.38 12.28 -6.74
CA ASP A 322 -30.48 10.87 -6.37
C ASP A 322 -29.87 9.92 -7.42
N ASP A 323 -29.93 10.26 -8.71
CA ASP A 323 -29.27 9.49 -9.78
C ASP A 323 -27.74 9.51 -9.61
N ALA A 324 -27.16 10.69 -9.40
CA ALA A 324 -25.72 10.81 -9.16
C ALA A 324 -25.28 10.08 -7.88
N VAL A 325 -26.08 10.18 -6.81
CA VAL A 325 -25.83 9.46 -5.56
C VAL A 325 -25.85 7.95 -5.77
N ASP A 326 -26.82 7.40 -6.51
CA ASP A 326 -26.86 5.96 -6.78
C ASP A 326 -25.67 5.52 -7.64
N LYS A 327 -25.35 6.25 -8.72
CA LYS A 327 -24.19 5.97 -9.57
C LYS A 327 -22.88 5.98 -8.78
N LEU A 328 -22.62 7.02 -7.99
CA LEU A 328 -21.42 7.10 -7.12
C LEU A 328 -21.39 5.99 -6.08
N THR A 329 -22.54 5.60 -5.55
CA THR A 329 -22.64 4.46 -4.62
C THR A 329 -22.27 3.15 -5.28
N ARG A 330 -22.72 2.92 -6.53
CA ARG A 330 -22.39 1.72 -7.31
C ARG A 330 -20.91 1.69 -7.70
N ILE A 331 -20.32 2.83 -8.05
CA ILE A 331 -18.87 2.97 -8.32
C ILE A 331 -18.05 2.64 -7.06
N ASN A 332 -18.39 3.26 -5.92
CA ASN A 332 -17.71 2.98 -4.65
C ASN A 332 -17.88 1.52 -4.21
N LYS A 333 -19.07 0.93 -4.41
CA LYS A 333 -19.33 -0.50 -4.16
C LYS A 333 -18.50 -1.41 -5.08
N TRP A 334 -18.26 -1.01 -6.32
CA TRP A 334 -17.38 -1.75 -7.23
C TRP A 334 -15.93 -1.76 -6.72
N PHE A 335 -15.39 -0.63 -6.26
CA PHE A 335 -14.07 -0.61 -5.60
C PHE A 335 -14.02 -1.52 -4.36
N ALA A 336 -15.07 -1.52 -3.54
CA ALA A 336 -15.17 -2.45 -2.41
C ALA A 336 -15.20 -3.92 -2.88
N GLY A 337 -15.78 -4.21 -4.05
CA GLY A 337 -15.73 -5.52 -4.68
C GLY A 337 -14.32 -5.92 -5.14
N GLU A 338 -13.54 -4.98 -5.67
CA GLU A 338 -12.13 -5.23 -6.00
C GLU A 338 -11.28 -5.48 -4.75
N LEU A 339 -11.53 -4.72 -3.67
CA LEU A 339 -10.92 -4.97 -2.36
C LEU A 339 -11.32 -6.34 -1.80
N ALA A 340 -12.59 -6.74 -1.94
CA ALA A 340 -13.07 -8.05 -1.52
C ALA A 340 -12.36 -9.17 -2.29
N TYR A 341 -12.13 -9.00 -3.60
CA TYR A 341 -11.35 -9.96 -4.38
C TYR A 341 -9.90 -10.04 -3.91
N LEU A 342 -9.19 -8.92 -3.75
CA LEU A 342 -7.82 -8.91 -3.22
C LEU A 342 -7.74 -9.62 -1.85
N THR A 343 -8.67 -9.29 -0.96
CA THR A 343 -8.76 -9.91 0.37
C THR A 343 -8.99 -11.42 0.27
N LYS A 344 -9.93 -11.85 -0.60
CA LYS A 344 -10.22 -13.26 -0.87
C LYS A 344 -8.98 -13.99 -1.39
N ARG A 345 -8.29 -13.43 -2.39
CA ARG A 345 -7.08 -14.04 -2.97
C ARG A 345 -5.99 -14.21 -1.92
N LEU A 346 -5.79 -13.23 -1.04
CA LEU A 346 -4.84 -13.35 0.07
C LEU A 346 -5.27 -14.39 1.11
N ALA A 347 -6.58 -14.52 1.38
CA ALA A 347 -7.12 -15.49 2.34
C ALA A 347 -7.05 -16.94 1.83
N GLU A 348 -7.24 -17.14 0.52
CA GLU A 348 -7.20 -18.45 -0.13
C GLU A 348 -5.77 -18.91 -0.48
N THR A 349 -4.78 -18.02 -0.41
CA THR A 349 -3.39 -18.33 -0.75
C THR A 349 -2.62 -18.69 0.52
N PRO A 350 -2.08 -19.93 0.64
CA PRO A 350 -1.28 -20.33 1.79
C PRO A 350 -0.04 -19.45 1.98
N GLU A 351 0.35 -19.22 3.23
CA GLU A 351 1.63 -18.55 3.53
C GLU A 351 2.81 -19.50 3.25
N PRO A 352 3.75 -19.14 2.36
CA PRO A 352 4.89 -20.00 2.08
C PRO A 352 5.77 -20.28 3.31
N GLY A 353 5.88 -21.56 3.68
CA GLY A 353 6.73 -22.00 4.79
C GLY A 353 6.14 -21.74 6.18
N ALA A 354 4.85 -21.40 6.28
CA ALA A 354 4.14 -21.27 7.55
C ALA A 354 2.70 -21.78 7.43
N ASN A 355 2.04 -21.95 8.58
CA ASN A 355 0.61 -22.25 8.61
C ASN A 355 -0.21 -20.99 8.33
N GLY A 356 -1.44 -21.18 7.85
CA GLY A 356 -2.37 -20.09 7.55
C GLY A 356 -2.24 -19.54 6.14
N SER A 357 -2.77 -18.33 5.95
CA SER A 357 -2.87 -17.66 4.66
C SER A 357 -2.00 -16.41 4.59
N LEU A 358 -1.74 -15.91 3.39
CA LEU A 358 -1.07 -14.62 3.21
C LEU A 358 -1.83 -13.48 3.93
N LEU A 359 -3.16 -13.54 4.00
CA LEU A 359 -3.96 -12.52 4.68
C LEU A 359 -3.66 -12.48 6.18
N ASP A 360 -3.24 -13.57 6.80
CA ASP A 360 -2.91 -13.61 8.23
C ASP A 360 -1.67 -12.78 8.56
N ASN A 361 -0.74 -12.64 7.60
CA ASN A 361 0.44 -11.79 7.73
C ASN A 361 0.34 -10.47 6.95
N THR A 362 -0.79 -10.19 6.29
CA THR A 362 -0.98 -8.96 5.49
C THR A 362 -2.03 -8.06 6.15
N THR A 363 -1.82 -6.75 6.10
CA THR A 363 -2.89 -5.75 6.35
C THR A 363 -3.05 -4.89 5.11
N ILE A 364 -4.28 -4.86 4.59
CA ILE A 364 -4.71 -3.99 3.51
C ILE A 364 -5.28 -2.71 4.13
N VAL A 365 -4.84 -1.56 3.67
CA VAL A 365 -5.40 -0.24 3.99
C VAL A 365 -6.12 0.25 2.73
N TRP A 366 -7.44 0.28 2.74
CA TRP A 366 -8.22 0.93 1.69
C TRP A 366 -8.50 2.38 2.08
N THR A 367 -8.17 3.31 1.18
CA THR A 367 -8.35 4.75 1.41
C THR A 367 -8.64 5.54 0.14
N ASN A 368 -8.90 6.83 0.31
CA ASN A 368 -9.29 7.81 -0.70
C ASN A 368 -8.61 9.17 -0.37
N GLU A 369 -8.49 10.07 -1.33
CA GLU A 369 -7.89 11.38 -1.13
C GLU A 369 -8.85 12.40 -0.48
N LEU A 370 -10.16 12.18 -0.60
CA LEU A 370 -11.21 13.01 -0.02
C LEU A 370 -12.14 12.19 0.88
N GLY A 371 -12.74 12.85 1.88
CA GLY A 371 -13.87 12.29 2.62
C GLY A 371 -15.18 12.30 1.80
N LYS A 372 -15.33 13.29 0.91
CA LYS A 372 -16.52 13.48 0.07
C LYS A 372 -16.18 14.37 -1.13
N GLY A 373 -16.55 13.92 -2.33
CA GLY A 373 -16.25 14.58 -3.62
C GLY A 373 -16.70 16.04 -3.68
N ASN A 374 -18.02 16.29 -3.65
CA ASN A 374 -18.60 17.61 -3.92
C ASN A 374 -18.23 18.74 -2.94
N SER A 375 -17.69 18.40 -1.77
CA SER A 375 -17.21 19.39 -0.78
C SER A 375 -15.69 19.49 -0.73
N HIS A 376 -14.98 18.63 -1.48
CA HIS A 376 -13.53 18.44 -1.40
C HIS A 376 -12.99 18.35 0.03
N THR A 377 -13.76 17.73 0.93
CA THR A 377 -13.39 17.72 2.34
C THR A 377 -12.22 16.78 2.60
N LEU A 378 -11.23 17.28 3.32
CA LEU A 378 -10.09 16.50 3.84
C LEU A 378 -10.38 15.92 5.24
N ASN A 379 -11.64 15.99 5.70
CA ASN A 379 -12.10 15.40 6.95
C ASN A 379 -12.78 14.06 6.68
N ASN A 380 -12.72 13.15 7.66
CA ASN A 380 -13.34 11.81 7.58
C ASN A 380 -12.98 11.09 6.27
N ILE A 381 -11.68 11.02 5.98
CA ILE A 381 -11.18 10.24 4.86
C ILE A 381 -11.52 8.76 5.13
N PRO A 382 -12.10 8.03 4.16
CA PRO A 382 -12.53 6.66 4.37
C PRO A 382 -11.32 5.72 4.53
N PHE A 383 -10.91 5.44 5.75
CA PHE A 383 -9.91 4.41 6.05
C PHE A 383 -10.58 3.11 6.52
N VAL A 384 -10.35 2.03 5.78
CA VAL A 384 -10.76 0.67 6.15
C VAL A 384 -9.54 -0.24 6.13
N LEU A 385 -9.25 -0.87 7.26
CA LEU A 385 -8.16 -1.84 7.39
C LEU A 385 -8.72 -3.25 7.36
N ILE A 386 -8.12 -4.16 6.59
CA ILE A 386 -8.54 -5.57 6.51
C ILE A 386 -7.32 -6.48 6.58
N GLY A 387 -7.40 -7.58 7.33
CA GLY A 387 -6.31 -8.55 7.48
C GLY A 387 -5.77 -8.59 8.91
N ASN A 388 -4.69 -9.32 9.17
CA ASN A 388 -4.16 -9.53 10.54
C ASN A 388 -2.67 -9.18 10.69
N GLY A 389 -1.99 -8.77 9.61
CA GLY A 389 -0.52 -8.57 9.63
C GLY A 389 0.00 -7.53 10.63
N MET A 390 -0.82 -6.53 10.98
CA MET A 390 -0.47 -5.47 11.93
C MET A 390 -0.85 -5.80 13.39
N GLY A 391 -1.55 -6.91 13.64
CA GLY A 391 -1.92 -7.32 15.00
C GLY A 391 -2.90 -6.38 15.73
N PHE A 392 -3.60 -5.50 14.99
CA PHE A 392 -4.67 -4.68 15.55
C PHE A 392 -5.89 -5.52 15.94
N ARG A 393 -6.67 -5.03 16.91
CA ARG A 393 -7.97 -5.62 17.22
C ARG A 393 -8.99 -5.24 16.16
N MET A 394 -9.27 -6.22 15.30
CA MET A 394 -10.21 -6.15 14.18
C MET A 394 -11.66 -6.39 14.62
N GLY A 395 -12.58 -6.40 13.65
CA GLY A 395 -14.00 -6.69 13.85
C GLY A 395 -14.79 -5.54 14.47
N ARG A 396 -14.33 -4.28 14.31
CA ARG A 396 -14.94 -3.11 14.94
C ARG A 396 -14.92 -1.86 14.07
N SER A 397 -15.83 -0.93 14.34
CA SER A 397 -15.75 0.45 13.85
C SER A 397 -15.34 1.39 14.98
N LEU A 398 -14.50 2.37 14.68
CA LEU A 398 -14.02 3.39 15.62
C LEU A 398 -14.38 4.79 15.13
N ASN A 399 -14.63 5.70 16.07
CA ASN A 399 -14.67 7.14 15.81
C ASN A 399 -13.47 7.81 16.49
N LEU A 400 -12.56 8.30 15.67
CA LEU A 400 -11.29 8.91 16.06
C LEU A 400 -11.40 10.43 16.23
N LYS A 401 -12.62 11.00 16.27
CA LYS A 401 -12.91 12.38 16.70
C LYS A 401 -12.09 13.45 15.97
N GLY A 402 -11.92 13.31 14.64
CA GLY A 402 -11.18 14.26 13.82
C GLY A 402 -9.67 14.24 14.06
N THR A 403 -9.11 13.09 14.38
CA THR A 403 -7.68 12.87 14.57
C THR A 403 -6.91 13.07 13.26
N ALA A 404 -5.71 13.65 13.32
CA ALA A 404 -4.84 13.76 12.16
C ALA A 404 -4.36 12.36 11.72
N HIS A 405 -4.50 12.04 10.43
CA HIS A 405 -4.08 10.76 9.86
C HIS A 405 -2.57 10.44 10.03
N ASN A 406 -1.72 11.45 10.28
CA ASN A 406 -0.33 11.25 10.70
C ASN A 406 -0.18 10.27 11.87
N ARG A 407 -1.11 10.30 12.83
CA ARG A 407 -1.10 9.39 13.98
C ARG A 407 -1.41 7.95 13.59
N LEU A 408 -2.24 7.73 12.57
CA LEU A 408 -2.45 6.40 11.99
C LEU A 408 -1.15 5.88 11.34
N MET A 409 -0.41 6.74 10.62
CA MET A 409 0.87 6.37 10.00
C MET A 409 1.88 5.89 11.04
N ILE A 410 1.97 6.56 12.19
CA ILE A 410 2.81 6.11 13.32
C ILE A 410 2.33 4.75 13.84
N SER A 411 1.01 4.56 13.97
CA SER A 411 0.43 3.28 14.42
C SER A 411 0.78 2.13 13.47
N MET A 412 0.71 2.38 12.16
CA MET A 412 1.11 1.43 11.12
C MET A 412 2.60 1.10 11.21
N ALA A 413 3.47 2.09 11.35
CA ALA A 413 4.91 1.87 11.51
C ALA A 413 5.21 1.01 12.76
N HIS A 414 4.63 1.35 13.91
CA HIS A 414 4.79 0.61 15.17
C HIS A 414 4.31 -0.84 15.04
N ALA A 415 3.14 -1.04 14.43
CA ALA A 415 2.60 -2.38 14.17
C ALA A 415 3.50 -3.24 13.27
N MET A 416 4.28 -2.60 12.39
CA MET A 416 5.27 -3.25 11.53
C MET A 416 6.63 -3.42 12.19
N GLY A 417 6.79 -2.99 13.45
CA GLY A 417 8.03 -3.09 14.23
C GLY A 417 8.95 -1.87 14.12
N HIS A 418 8.53 -0.82 13.41
CA HIS A 418 9.29 0.41 13.23
C HIS A 418 8.83 1.50 14.21
N ASN A 419 9.56 1.66 15.31
CA ASN A 419 9.19 2.55 16.43
C ASN A 419 9.59 4.01 16.18
N ILE A 420 8.91 4.70 15.26
CA ILE A 420 9.12 6.13 14.97
C ILE A 420 8.41 7.04 15.99
N LYS A 421 8.99 8.21 16.28
CA LYS A 421 8.40 9.20 17.20
C LYS A 421 7.34 10.08 16.54
N TYR A 422 7.48 10.36 15.25
CA TYR A 422 6.58 11.18 14.44
C TYR A 422 6.65 10.74 12.98
N PHE A 423 5.66 11.12 12.17
CA PHE A 423 5.68 10.91 10.74
C PHE A 423 5.05 12.09 9.97
N GLY A 424 5.67 12.51 8.87
CA GLY A 424 5.26 13.71 8.13
C GLY A 424 5.38 14.99 8.97
N ASN A 425 4.32 15.81 9.01
CA ASN A 425 4.28 17.01 9.82
C ASN A 425 4.31 16.69 11.34
N LYS A 426 5.35 17.18 12.02
CA LYS A 426 5.59 16.97 13.47
C LYS A 426 4.45 17.47 14.36
N LYS A 427 3.82 18.60 14.03
CA LYS A 427 2.70 19.16 14.82
C LYS A 427 1.46 18.26 14.71
N LEU A 428 1.20 17.70 13.53
CA LEU A 428 0.08 16.78 13.30
C LEU A 428 0.30 15.38 13.90
N SER A 429 1.56 15.03 14.18
CA SER A 429 1.95 13.80 14.88
C SER A 429 1.80 13.88 16.42
N GLN A 430 1.48 15.05 16.98
CA GLN A 430 1.33 15.21 18.43
C GLN A 430 0.25 14.26 18.97
N GLY A 431 0.52 13.68 20.15
CA GLY A 431 -0.32 12.64 20.75
C GLY A 431 0.06 11.21 20.36
N GLY A 432 1.09 11.02 19.53
CA GLY A 432 1.67 9.70 19.24
C GLY A 432 0.75 8.76 18.46
N PRO A 433 1.03 7.44 18.44
CA PRO A 433 0.19 6.46 17.77
C PRO A 433 -1.24 6.45 18.32
N ILE A 434 -2.17 6.01 17.48
CA ILE A 434 -3.54 5.69 17.85
C ILE A 434 -3.53 4.27 18.42
N ASP A 435 -4.18 4.07 19.57
CA ASP A 435 -4.35 2.72 20.11
C ASP A 435 -5.40 1.95 19.31
N LEU A 436 -4.91 1.00 18.51
CA LEU A 436 -5.72 0.10 17.69
C LEU A 436 -5.62 -1.36 18.16
N SER A 437 -4.95 -1.61 19.28
CA SER A 437 -4.78 -2.95 19.86
C SER A 437 -6.01 -3.48 20.58
#